data_AF-A0A8I1TQV1-F1
#
_entry.id   AF-A0A8I1TQV1-F1
#
_cell.length_a   1.000
_cell.length_b   1.000
_cell.length_c   1.000
_cell.angle_alpha   90.00
_cell.angle_beta   90.00
_cell.angle_gamma   90.00
#
_symmetry.space_group_name_H-M   'P 1'
#
loop_
_entity.id
_entity.type
_entity.pdbx_description
1 polymer ?
#
loop_
_entity_poly.entity_id
_entity_poly.type
_entity_poly.pdbx_seq_one_letter_code
_entity_poly.pdbx_strand_id
1 'polypeptide(L)' 'MGELSWWHWLIVIGVAVLLFGAKRLPDAARSLGQSTRILKAELRAQDGSDAPAPPSAPPQPAAPQPATPQPATDAKPPGS' A
#
# COMPACT_ATOMS: atom_id res chain seq x y z
N MET A 1 2.56 -20.93 33.72
CA MET A 1 3.58 -20.49 32.74
C MET A 1 2.90 -20.15 31.40
N GLY A 2 2.02 -19.15 31.33
CA GLY A 2 1.23 -18.91 30.11
C GLY A 2 0.52 -17.56 30.01
N GLU A 3 0.90 -16.59 30.85
CA GLU A 3 0.04 -15.44 31.18
C GLU A 3 0.54 -14.10 30.59
N LEU A 4 1.61 -14.09 29.77
CA LEU A 4 2.33 -12.84 29.45
C LEU A 4 2.57 -12.58 27.96
N SER A 5 2.36 -13.55 27.07
CA SER A 5 2.81 -13.37 25.68
C SER A 5 1.88 -12.46 24.87
N TRP A 6 0.56 -12.70 24.92
CA TRP A 6 -0.39 -11.96 24.09
C TRP A 6 -0.69 -10.55 24.63
N TRP A 7 -0.86 -10.41 25.95
CA TRP A 7 -1.13 -9.12 26.59
C TRP A 7 0.04 -8.15 26.49
N HIS A 8 1.29 -8.64 26.54
CA HIS A 8 2.47 -7.81 26.34
C HIS A 8 2.50 -7.19 24.94
N TRP A 9 2.17 -7.97 23.91
CA TRP A 9 2.10 -7.45 22.53
C TRP A 9 1.06 -6.36 22.36
N LEU A 10 -0.10 -6.44 23.03
CA LEU A 10 -1.07 -5.35 23.02
C LEU A 10 -0.53 -4.07 23.66
N ILE A 11 0.21 -4.20 24.78
CA ILE A 11 0.82 -3.04 25.45
C ILE A 11 1.88 -2.39 24.55
N VAL A 12 2.74 -3.19 23.92
CA VAL A 12 3.78 -2.69 23.00
C VAL A 12 3.16 -1.99 21.79
N ILE A 13 2.12 -2.57 21.17
CA ILE A 13 1.40 -1.92 20.07
C ILE A 13 0.73 -0.63 20.56
N GLY A 14 0.14 -0.64 21.75
CA GLY A 14 -0.46 0.55 22.36
C GLY A 14 0.55 1.69 22.53
N VAL A 15 1.73 1.39 23.07
CA VAL A 15 2.82 2.37 23.23
C VAL A 15 3.34 2.84 21.87
N ALA A 16 3.54 1.95 20.90
CA ALA A 16 3.97 2.31 19.55
C ALA A 16 2.96 3.25 18.86
N VAL A 17 1.67 2.97 18.97
CA VAL A 17 0.60 3.84 18.46
C VAL A 17 0.56 5.17 19.20
N LEU A 18 0.87 5.22 20.49
CA LEU A 18 0.92 6.48 21.24
C LEU A 18 2.10 7.37 20.83
N LEU A 19 3.27 6.77 20.56
CA LEU A 19 4.47 7.51 20.11
C LEU A 19 4.39 7.94 18.64
N PHE A 20 3.98 7.04 17.75
CA PHE A 20 3.90 7.31 16.31
C PHE A 20 2.59 7.98 15.90
N GLY A 21 1.51 7.75 16.64
CA GLY A 21 0.16 8.18 16.32
C GLY A 21 -0.61 7.16 15.46
N ALA A 22 -1.91 7.02 15.72
CA ALA A 22 -2.80 6.05 15.06
C ALA A 22 -2.88 6.19 13.52
N LYS A 23 -2.56 7.37 12.96
CA LYS A 23 -2.54 7.61 11.51
C LYS A 23 -1.19 7.31 10.85
N ARG A 24 -0.07 7.32 11.58
CA ARG A 24 1.26 7.13 10.99
C ARG A 24 1.69 5.67 10.95
N LEU A 25 1.24 4.85 11.90
CA LEU A 25 1.49 3.41 11.88
C LEU A 25 0.98 2.73 10.59
N PRO A 26 -0.30 2.88 10.18
CA PRO A 26 -0.82 2.23 8.98
C PRO A 26 -0.26 2.84 7.69
N ASP A 27 0.07 4.13 7.70
CA ASP A 27 0.63 4.84 6.55
C ASP A 27 2.08 4.39 6.28
N ALA A 28 2.91 4.32 7.32
CA ALA A 28 4.26 3.78 7.24
C ALA A 28 4.26 2.29 6.87
N ALA A 29 3.37 1.49 7.46
CA ALA A 29 3.22 0.08 7.10
C ALA A 29 2.80 -0.11 5.64
N ARG A 30 1.92 0.75 5.10
CA ARG A 30 1.55 0.71 3.67
C ARG A 30 2.72 1.09 2.77
N SER A 31 3.43 2.16 3.07
CA SER A 31 4.59 2.61 2.27
C SER A 31 5.73 1.57 2.27
N LEU A 32 6.09 1.04 3.43
CA LEU A 32 7.09 -0.03 3.58
C LEU A 32 6.61 -1.35 2.95
N GLY A 33 5.31 -1.65 3.07
CA GLY A 33 4.67 -2.82 2.46
C GLY A 33 4.70 -2.79 0.92
N GLN A 34 4.57 -1.61 0.32
CA GLN A 34 4.68 -1.46 -1.14
C GLN A 34 6.11 -1.74 -1.63
N SER A 35 7.13 -1.21 -0.96
CA SER A 35 8.53 -1.47 -1.31
C SER A 35 8.87 -2.97 -1.19
N THR A 36 8.54 -3.59 -0.06
CA THR A 36 8.78 -5.03 0.15
C THR A 36 8.03 -5.93 -0.84
N ARG A 37 6.86 -5.51 -1.32
CA ARG A 37 6.09 -6.26 -2.32
C ARG A 37 6.71 -6.21 -3.71
N ILE A 38 7.31 -5.10 -4.10
CA ILE A 38 8.04 -4.99 -5.37
C ILE A 38 9.28 -5.89 -5.33
N LEU A 39 10.03 -5.85 -4.23
CA LEU A 39 11.17 -6.75 -4.03
C LEU A 39 10.73 -8.22 -4.02
N LYS A 40 9.62 -8.54 -3.35
CA LYS A 40 9.07 -9.90 -3.31
C LYS A 40 8.55 -10.38 -4.66
N ALA A 41 8.00 -9.48 -5.47
CA ALA A 41 7.59 -9.78 -6.84
C ALA A 41 8.80 -10.10 -7.72
N GLU A 42 9.87 -9.32 -7.61
CA GLU A 42 11.12 -9.55 -8.36
C GLU A 42 11.77 -10.88 -7.95
N LEU A 43 11.86 -11.17 -6.64
CA LEU A 43 12.37 -12.45 -6.15
C LEU A 43 11.50 -13.64 -6.63
N ARG A 44 10.17 -13.50 -6.64
CA ARG A 44 9.24 -14.53 -7.14
C ARG A 44 9.37 -14.78 -8.64
N ALA A 45 9.61 -13.73 -9.42
CA ALA A 45 9.83 -13.82 -10.85
C ALA A 45 11.14 -14.56 -11.17
N GLN A 46 12.18 -14.35 -10.34
CA GLN A 46 13.44 -15.06 -10.48
C GLN A 46 13.33 -16.56 -10.10
N ASP A 47 12.45 -16.89 -9.15
CA ASP A 47 12.16 -18.27 -8.72
C ASP A 47 11.18 -19.03 -9.66
N GLY A 48 10.81 -18.44 -10.80
CA GLY A 48 9.99 -19.10 -11.84
C GLY A 48 8.52 -19.36 -11.46
N SER A 49 8.03 -18.78 -10.35
CA SER A 49 6.62 -18.84 -9.95
C SER A 49 5.84 -17.68 -10.53
N ASP A 50 4.92 -17.98 -11.46
CA ASP A 50 3.94 -17.07 -12.07
C ASP A 50 3.30 -16.14 -11.01
N ALA A 51 3.35 -14.84 -11.27
CA ALA A 51 3.06 -13.80 -10.28
C ALA A 51 1.54 -13.57 -10.11
N PRO A 52 1.00 -13.52 -8.87
CA PRO A 52 -0.35 -13.03 -8.65
C PRO A 52 -0.42 -11.53 -8.95
N ALA A 53 -1.37 -11.12 -9.79
CA ALA A 53 -1.65 -9.72 -10.10
C ALA A 53 -1.86 -8.90 -8.81
N PRO A 54 -1.36 -7.64 -8.76
CA PRO A 54 -1.40 -6.86 -7.54
C PRO A 54 -2.85 -6.55 -7.11
N PRO A 55 -3.28 -6.79 -5.85
CA PRO A 55 -4.46 -6.12 -5.32
C PRO A 55 -4.24 -4.61 -5.39
N SER A 56 -5.17 -3.94 -6.06
CA SER A 56 -5.28 -2.49 -6.16
C SER A 56 -5.10 -1.86 -4.79
N ALA A 57 -4.25 -0.84 -4.72
CA ALA A 57 -4.06 -0.08 -3.49
C ALA A 57 -5.44 0.37 -2.96
N PRO A 58 -5.68 0.33 -1.63
CA PRO A 58 -6.86 0.96 -1.06
C PRO A 58 -6.87 2.43 -1.50
N PRO A 59 -8.04 3.00 -1.85
CA PRO A 59 -8.14 4.35 -2.38
C PRO A 59 -7.38 5.30 -1.45
N GLN A 60 -6.27 5.86 -1.95
CA GLN A 60 -5.62 6.97 -1.28
C GLN A 60 -6.69 8.07 -1.16
N PRO A 61 -6.90 8.64 0.04
CA PRO A 61 -7.67 9.89 0.14
C PRO A 61 -7.03 10.86 -0.85
N ALA A 62 -7.79 11.24 -1.87
CA ALA A 62 -7.33 12.18 -2.88
C ALA A 62 -6.96 13.48 -2.15
N ALA A 63 -5.67 13.68 -1.86
CA ALA A 63 -5.14 15.02 -1.88
C ALA A 63 -5.44 15.56 -3.29
N PRO A 64 -6.00 16.77 -3.44
CA PRO A 64 -6.38 17.31 -4.74
C PRO A 64 -5.17 17.23 -5.67
N GLN A 65 -5.19 16.26 -6.58
CA GLN A 65 -4.20 16.12 -7.63
C GLN A 65 -4.47 17.28 -8.58
N PRO A 66 -3.48 18.15 -8.86
CA PRO A 66 -3.58 19.07 -9.98
C PRO A 66 -3.84 18.21 -11.21
N ALA A 67 -4.99 18.42 -11.85
CA ALA A 67 -5.34 17.71 -13.07
C ALA A 67 -4.27 18.02 -14.13
N THR A 68 -3.30 17.13 -14.31
CA THR A 68 -2.58 17.04 -15.58
C THR A 68 -3.62 16.62 -16.61
N PRO A 69 -3.89 17.43 -17.66
CA PRO A 69 -4.83 17.07 -18.69
C PRO A 69 -4.42 15.73 -19.29
N GLN A 70 -5.23 14.69 -19.05
CA GLN A 70 -5.07 13.42 -19.74
C GLN A 70 -5.34 13.70 -21.22
N PRO A 71 -4.38 13.47 -22.13
CA PRO A 71 -4.65 13.49 -23.55
C PRO A 71 -5.54 12.28 -23.82
N ALA A 72 -6.85 12.52 -23.89
CA ALA A 72 -7.78 11.56 -24.44
C ALA A 72 -7.47 11.42 -25.93
N THR A 73 -6.61 10.47 -26.26
CA THR A 73 -6.69 9.81 -27.55
C THR A 73 -8.06 9.13 -27.60
N ASP A 74 -8.76 9.36 -28.71
CA ASP A 74 -9.98 8.69 -29.17
C ASP A 74 -11.33 9.38 -28.84
N ALA A 75 -11.81 10.19 -29.79
CA ALA A 75 -13.19 10.10 -30.29
C ALA A 75 -13.44 11.04 -31.50
N LYS A 76 -13.58 10.44 -32.69
CA LYS A 76 -14.51 10.78 -33.79
C LYS A 76 -14.19 11.99 -34.71
N PRO A 77 -14.00 11.78 -36.03
CA PRO A 77 -14.28 12.81 -37.03
C PRO A 77 -15.77 12.76 -37.41
N PRO A 78 -16.49 13.88 -37.31
CA PRO A 78 -17.61 14.13 -38.22
C PRO A 78 -17.51 15.54 -38.84
N GLY A 79 -17.28 15.60 -40.15
CA GLY A 79 -17.20 16.82 -40.95
C GLY A 79 -15.89 16.83 -41.74
N SER A 80 -15.86 16.93 -43.07
CA SER A 80 -16.84 17.39 -44.06
C SER A 80 -16.72 16.61 -45.36
#